data_AF-A0A1B9JVB1-F1
#
_entry.id   AF-A0A1B9JVB1-F1
#
_cell.length_a   1.000
_cell.length_b   1.000
_cell.length_c   1.000
_cell.angle_alpha   90.00
_cell.angle_beta   90.00
_cell.angle_gamma   90.00
#
_symmetry.space_group_name_H-M   'P 1'
#
loop_
_entity.id
_entity.type
_entity.pdbx_description
1 polymer ?
#
loop_
_entity_poly.entity_id
_entity_poly.type
_entity_poly.pdbx_seq_one_letter_code
_entity_poly.pdbx_strand_id
1 'polypeptide(L)'
;MLSCNNLYQYAPNPISWIDPWGWAKRPCGGGSDENTNPYQTRIDPKNPGRPDPRYSIDSHMFTSGDITSKGGIHNTQQFWEQWSQLQPESLSASNKYLSENYSTLKVSPRIDDTWIRMFPEHANYKGDVLIHHHVDFGQYVIPVPGKTHVGSGGIWHTK
;
A
#
# COMPACT_ATOMS: atom_id res chain seq x y z
N MET A 1 -32.00 12.51 -24.94
CA MET A 1 -31.00 12.02 -25.91
C MET A 1 -29.97 13.12 -26.11
N LEU A 2 -28.76 12.97 -25.57
CA LEU A 2 -27.59 13.79 -25.91
C LEU A 2 -26.37 12.87 -25.87
N SER A 3 -25.57 12.94 -26.91
CA SER A 3 -24.52 11.98 -27.26
C SER A 3 -23.27 12.13 -26.40
N CYS A 4 -22.67 10.99 -26.05
CA CYS A 4 -21.33 10.91 -25.50
C CYS A 4 -20.31 11.02 -26.64
N ASN A 5 -19.65 12.18 -26.76
CA ASN A 5 -18.44 12.27 -27.58
C ASN A 5 -17.24 12.01 -26.69
N ASN A 6 -16.56 10.91 -27.02
CA ASN A 6 -15.30 10.48 -26.43
C ASN A 6 -14.21 11.46 -26.85
N LEU A 7 -13.52 12.07 -25.89
CA LEU A 7 -12.28 12.81 -26.15
C LEU A 7 -11.19 12.26 -25.24
N TYR A 8 -10.73 11.03 -25.55
CA TYR A 8 -9.37 10.64 -25.18
C TYR A 8 -8.42 11.65 -25.84
N GLN A 9 -7.99 12.64 -25.08
CA GLN A 9 -6.84 13.45 -25.43
C GLN A 9 -5.92 13.51 -24.22
N TYR A 10 -4.76 12.86 -24.37
CA TYR A 10 -3.58 13.14 -23.57
C TYR A 10 -3.34 14.66 -23.63
N ALA A 11 -3.30 15.32 -22.48
CA ALA A 11 -2.91 16.72 -22.39
C ALA A 11 -1.56 16.82 -21.65
N PRO A 12 -0.55 17.46 -22.27
CA PRO A 12 0.77 17.66 -21.69
C PRO A 12 0.65 18.64 -20.52
N ASN A 13 1.50 18.47 -19.50
CA ASN A 13 1.64 19.31 -18.30
C ASN A 13 0.96 20.71 -18.40
N PRO A 14 0.14 21.07 -17.40
CA PRO A 14 0.53 22.28 -16.67
C PRO A 14 0.32 22.22 -15.15
N ILE A 15 1.27 22.92 -14.53
CA ILE A 15 1.37 23.45 -13.18
C ILE A 15 0.04 23.76 -12.44
N SER A 16 0.03 23.30 -11.18
CA SER A 16 -0.67 23.76 -9.96
C SER A 16 -2.19 23.88 -9.94
N TRP A 17 -2.84 22.98 -9.20
CA TRP A 17 -3.72 23.31 -8.05
C TRP A 17 -3.61 22.16 -7.03
N ILE A 18 -3.11 22.45 -5.82
CA ILE A 18 -3.09 21.50 -4.69
C ILE A 18 -4.34 21.80 -3.86
N ASP A 19 -5.22 20.81 -3.74
CA ASP A 19 -6.31 20.79 -2.74
C ASP A 19 -5.74 20.27 -1.41
N PRO A 20 -5.47 21.14 -0.42
CA PRO A 20 -4.76 20.73 0.78
C PRO A 20 -5.67 20.08 1.84
N TRP A 21 -6.98 19.97 1.60
CA TRP A 21 -7.96 19.54 2.61
C TRP A 21 -9.07 18.60 2.10
N GLY A 22 -9.15 18.32 0.80
CA GLY A 22 -10.00 17.24 0.26
C GLY A 22 -11.51 17.49 0.38
N TRP A 23 -11.95 18.76 0.35
CA TRP A 23 -13.35 19.14 0.55
C TRP A 23 -14.12 19.53 -0.72
N ALA A 24 -13.58 19.26 -1.91
CA ALA A 24 -14.34 19.43 -3.15
C ALA A 24 -15.49 18.41 -3.22
N LYS A 25 -16.70 18.85 -2.85
CA LYS A 25 -17.95 18.12 -3.11
C LYS A 25 -18.11 17.97 -4.63
N ARG A 26 -18.12 16.71 -5.09
CA ARG A 26 -18.33 16.33 -6.51
C ARG A 26 -19.68 16.87 -7.01
N PRO A 27 -19.74 17.50 -8.20
CA PRO A 27 -20.99 17.66 -8.91
C PRO A 27 -21.48 16.32 -9.45
N CYS A 28 -22.79 16.26 -9.64
CA CYS A 28 -23.60 15.09 -9.90
C CYS A 28 -23.12 14.26 -11.11
N GLY A 29 -22.87 12.96 -10.89
CA GLY A 29 -22.92 11.92 -11.93
C GLY A 29 -21.59 11.48 -12.54
N GLY A 30 -21.16 10.25 -12.23
CA GLY A 30 -20.23 9.47 -13.05
C GLY A 30 -18.99 8.93 -12.32
N GLY A 31 -18.87 7.60 -12.24
CA GLY A 31 -17.60 6.89 -12.01
C GLY A 31 -17.21 6.64 -10.55
N SER A 32 -17.24 5.37 -10.18
CA SER A 32 -16.88 4.76 -8.89
C SER A 32 -15.37 4.49 -8.70
N ASP A 33 -14.48 5.15 -9.44
CA ASP A 33 -13.17 4.53 -9.73
C ASP A 33 -11.94 5.37 -9.36
N GLU A 34 -12.06 6.36 -8.47
CA GLU A 34 -10.92 7.21 -8.07
C GLU A 34 -10.49 7.07 -6.60
N ASN A 35 -11.11 6.19 -5.81
CA ASN A 35 -10.72 5.99 -4.40
C ASN A 35 -11.03 4.60 -3.83
N THR A 36 -11.11 3.60 -4.71
CA THR A 36 -11.54 2.22 -4.36
C THR A 36 -10.58 1.16 -4.85
N ASN A 37 -9.43 1.56 -5.41
CA ASN A 37 -8.44 0.62 -5.90
C ASN A 37 -7.63 0.08 -4.71
N PRO A 38 -7.82 -1.18 -4.28
CA PRO A 38 -7.00 -1.76 -3.22
C PRO A 38 -5.54 -1.94 -3.65
N TYR A 39 -5.24 -1.71 -4.93
CA TYR A 39 -3.93 -1.83 -5.57
C TYR A 39 -3.10 -0.53 -5.55
N GLN A 40 -3.41 0.43 -4.67
CA GLN A 40 -2.77 1.75 -4.71
C GLN A 40 -1.53 1.82 -3.79
N THR A 41 -0.35 1.92 -4.40
CA THR A 41 0.86 2.36 -3.69
C THR A 41 0.75 3.87 -3.46
N ARG A 42 0.74 4.30 -2.19
CA ARG A 42 0.74 5.73 -1.85
C ARG A 42 2.07 6.36 -2.26
N ILE A 43 2.03 7.54 -2.88
CA ILE A 43 3.21 8.28 -3.35
C ILE A 43 3.23 9.67 -2.69
N ASP A 44 4.42 10.10 -2.26
CA ASP A 44 4.68 11.48 -1.85
C ASP A 44 5.54 12.18 -2.92
N PRO A 45 5.04 13.22 -3.61
CA PRO A 45 5.80 13.96 -4.62
C PRO A 45 7.13 14.56 -4.11
N LYS A 46 7.28 14.76 -2.80
CA LYS A 46 8.53 15.23 -2.20
C LYS A 46 9.61 14.14 -2.14
N ASN A 47 9.22 12.89 -2.29
CA ASN A 47 10.07 11.71 -2.27
C ASN A 47 9.90 10.91 -3.58
N PRO A 48 10.30 11.47 -4.74
CA PRO A 48 10.07 10.84 -6.03
C PRO A 48 10.83 9.51 -6.17
N GLY A 49 10.33 8.62 -7.02
CA GLY A 49 10.99 7.34 -7.33
C GLY A 49 10.83 6.26 -6.27
N ARG A 50 9.94 6.46 -5.28
CA ARG A 50 9.62 5.46 -4.26
C ARG A 50 8.17 5.58 -3.76
N PRO A 51 7.63 4.53 -3.14
CA PRO A 51 6.45 4.65 -2.30
C PRO A 51 6.66 5.67 -1.16
N ASP A 52 5.57 6.30 -0.71
CA ASP A 52 5.57 7.25 0.40
C ASP A 52 6.30 6.62 1.61
N PRO A 53 7.38 7.25 2.14
CA PRO A 53 8.14 6.72 3.26
C PRO A 53 7.31 6.51 4.54
N ARG A 54 6.17 7.18 4.68
CA ARG A 54 5.25 6.98 5.82
C ARG A 54 4.58 5.61 5.77
N TYR A 55 4.44 5.02 4.58
CA TYR A 55 3.69 3.79 4.35
C TYR A 55 4.54 2.73 3.65
N SER A 56 5.87 2.85 3.70
CA SER A 56 6.80 1.90 3.11
C SER A 56 8.08 1.76 3.93
N ILE A 57 8.67 0.57 3.87
CA ILE A 57 9.95 0.27 4.52
C ILE A 57 11.01 0.02 3.44
N ASP A 58 12.23 0.47 3.69
CA ASP A 58 13.38 0.12 2.88
C ASP A 58 13.99 -1.20 3.38
N SER A 59 13.81 -2.27 2.63
CA SER A 59 14.29 -3.61 3.00
C SER A 59 15.80 -3.75 2.96
N HIS A 60 16.57 -2.80 2.42
CA HIS A 60 18.04 -2.82 2.58
C HIS A 60 18.49 -2.62 4.03
N MET A 61 17.60 -2.11 4.89
CA MET A 61 17.83 -2.01 6.32
C MET A 61 17.66 -3.35 7.05
N PHE A 62 17.21 -4.40 6.35
CA PHE A 62 17.09 -5.73 6.93
C PHE A 62 18.46 -6.37 7.05
N THR A 63 18.70 -7.08 8.16
CA THR A 63 20.01 -7.68 8.47
C THR A 63 20.15 -9.12 7.99
N SER A 64 19.05 -9.73 7.53
CA SER A 64 19.03 -11.08 6.97
C SER A 64 17.77 -11.30 6.13
N GLY A 65 17.78 -12.32 5.27
CA GLY A 65 16.64 -12.69 4.42
C GLY A 65 17.08 -13.14 3.04
N ASP A 66 16.10 -13.52 2.22
CA ASP A 66 16.35 -13.90 0.82
C ASP A 66 16.41 -12.66 -0.08
N ILE A 67 17.33 -12.63 -1.04
CA ILE A 67 17.47 -11.48 -1.94
C ILE A 67 16.52 -11.65 -3.13
N THR A 68 15.71 -10.63 -3.39
CA THR A 68 14.85 -10.54 -4.58
C THR A 68 15.65 -10.24 -5.85
N SER A 69 15.04 -10.43 -7.03
CA SER A 69 15.70 -10.22 -8.32
C SER A 69 16.22 -8.80 -8.57
N LYS A 70 15.71 -7.78 -7.85
CA LYS A 70 16.24 -6.40 -7.90
C LYS A 70 16.86 -5.95 -6.57
N GLY A 71 17.31 -6.89 -5.75
CA GLY A 71 18.19 -6.62 -4.62
C GLY A 71 17.51 -6.19 -3.32
N GLY A 72 16.18 -6.15 -3.23
CA GLY A 72 15.48 -6.02 -1.93
C GLY A 72 15.62 -7.29 -1.09
N ILE A 73 15.60 -7.16 0.24
CA ILE A 73 15.74 -8.29 1.17
C ILE A 73 14.35 -8.72 1.65
N HIS A 74 14.02 -9.98 1.46
CA HIS A 74 12.76 -10.57 1.90
C HIS A 74 12.89 -11.08 3.33
N ASN A 75 12.31 -10.35 4.29
CA ASN A 75 12.24 -10.77 5.69
C ASN A 75 10.95 -10.26 6.36
N THR A 76 9.96 -11.14 6.49
CA THR A 76 8.66 -10.79 7.08
C THR A 76 8.75 -10.37 8.54
N GLN A 77 9.68 -10.96 9.30
CA GLN A 77 9.83 -10.63 10.72
C GLN A 77 10.31 -9.19 10.87
N GLN A 78 11.41 -8.83 10.20
CA GLN A 78 11.95 -7.48 10.27
C GLN A 78 11.03 -6.45 9.64
N PHE A 79 10.25 -6.84 8.62
CA PHE A 79 9.18 -6.01 8.11
C PHE A 79 8.17 -5.64 9.21
N TRP A 80 7.63 -6.61 9.95
CA TRP A 80 6.64 -6.32 11.00
C TRP A 80 7.23 -5.62 12.23
N GLU A 81 8.49 -5.89 12.56
CA GLU A 81 9.23 -5.17 13.60
C GLU A 81 9.38 -3.68 13.25
N GLN A 82 9.72 -3.35 12.00
CA GLN A 82 9.82 -1.96 11.55
C GLN A 82 8.46 -1.31 11.32
N TRP A 83 7.47 -2.05 10.82
CA TRP A 83 6.13 -1.52 10.57
C TRP A 83 5.43 -1.12 11.87
N SER A 84 5.59 -1.92 12.93
CA SER A 84 5.01 -1.60 14.25
C SER A 84 5.58 -0.30 14.84
N GLN A 85 6.82 0.06 14.49
CA GLN A 85 7.45 1.33 14.86
C GLN A 85 7.03 2.48 13.96
N LEU A 86 6.90 2.23 12.64
CA LEU A 86 6.56 3.25 11.64
C LEU A 86 5.08 3.67 11.71
N GLN A 87 4.16 2.70 11.85
CA GLN A 87 2.72 2.91 11.85
C GLN A 87 2.03 2.22 13.05
N PRO A 88 2.40 2.54 14.31
CA PRO A 88 1.86 1.88 15.49
C PRO A 88 0.34 2.05 15.64
N GLU A 89 -0.24 3.11 15.09
CA GLU A 89 -1.68 3.38 15.15
C GLU A 89 -2.49 2.56 14.14
N SER A 90 -1.84 1.94 13.15
CA SER A 90 -2.48 1.05 12.18
C SER A 90 -2.75 -0.35 12.74
N LEU A 91 -2.14 -0.70 13.87
CA LEU A 91 -2.23 -2.03 14.47
C LEU A 91 -3.12 -2.00 15.72
N SER A 92 -4.17 -2.81 15.73
CA SER A 92 -4.92 -3.12 16.95
C SER A 92 -4.04 -3.85 17.98
N ALA A 93 -4.49 -3.96 19.23
CA ALA A 93 -3.75 -4.70 20.26
C ALA A 93 -3.45 -6.15 19.84
N SER A 94 -4.40 -6.83 19.21
CA SER A 94 -4.20 -8.19 18.69
C SER A 94 -3.16 -8.23 17.55
N ASN A 95 -3.21 -7.27 16.62
CA ASN A 95 -2.22 -7.21 15.54
C ASN A 95 -0.82 -6.83 16.04
N LYS A 96 -0.71 -5.94 17.04
CA LYS A 96 0.57 -5.63 17.71
C LYS A 96 1.17 -6.88 18.33
N TYR A 97 0.37 -7.66 19.04
CA TYR A 97 0.82 -8.93 19.62
C TYR A 97 1.36 -9.89 18.55
N LEU A 98 0.68 -10.01 17.40
CA LEU A 98 1.15 -10.83 16.29
C LEU A 98 2.48 -10.33 15.72
N SER A 99 2.63 -9.03 15.49
CA SER A 99 3.87 -8.42 14.99
C SER A 99 5.04 -8.62 15.96
N GLU A 100 4.82 -8.35 17.25
CA GLU A 100 5.85 -8.46 18.31
C GLU A 100 6.28 -9.90 18.57
N ASN A 101 5.39 -10.88 18.33
CA ASN A 101 5.65 -12.31 18.54
C ASN A 101 5.81 -13.09 17.23
N TYR A 102 6.04 -12.40 16.11
CA TYR A 102 6.14 -13.04 14.79
C TYR A 102 7.24 -14.11 14.74
N SER A 103 8.36 -13.89 15.45
CA SER A 103 9.48 -14.83 15.52
C SER A 103 9.06 -16.23 15.99
N THR A 104 8.08 -16.31 16.89
CA THR A 104 7.53 -17.56 17.44
C THR A 104 6.28 -18.02 16.70
N LEU A 105 5.34 -17.10 16.45
CA LEU A 105 4.02 -17.46 15.91
C LEU A 105 4.04 -17.69 14.40
N LYS A 106 4.91 -16.99 13.66
CA LYS A 106 4.92 -16.94 12.19
C LYS A 106 3.54 -16.59 11.59
N VAL A 107 2.81 -15.72 12.27
CA VAL A 107 1.48 -15.24 11.85
C VAL A 107 1.55 -13.73 11.67
N SER A 108 1.27 -13.25 10.45
CA SER A 108 1.16 -11.82 10.17
C SER A 108 -0.16 -11.23 10.71
N PRO A 109 -0.19 -9.91 11.00
CA PRO A 109 -1.41 -9.14 11.26
C PRO A 109 -2.53 -9.36 10.23
N ARG A 110 -3.77 -9.06 10.63
CA ARG A 110 -4.96 -9.13 9.77
C ARG A 110 -5.58 -7.76 9.56
N ILE A 111 -6.31 -7.61 8.47
CA ILE A 111 -7.09 -6.40 8.19
C ILE A 111 -8.28 -6.35 9.14
N ASP A 112 -8.24 -5.45 10.10
CA ASP A 112 -9.34 -5.18 11.04
C ASP A 112 -9.79 -3.71 10.96
N ASP A 113 -10.73 -3.30 11.80
CA ASP A 113 -11.23 -1.93 11.79
C ASP A 113 -10.16 -0.88 12.17
N THR A 114 -9.13 -1.28 12.93
CA THR A 114 -8.01 -0.40 13.26
C THR A 114 -7.15 -0.15 12.03
N TRP A 115 -6.87 -1.20 11.26
CA TRP A 115 -6.18 -1.11 10.00
C TRP A 115 -6.95 -0.27 8.98
N ILE A 116 -8.25 -0.56 8.80
CA ILE A 116 -9.10 0.09 7.79
C ILE A 116 -9.23 1.60 8.04
N ARG A 117 -9.20 2.06 9.28
CA ARG A 117 -9.19 3.49 9.61
C ARG A 117 -7.98 4.22 9.02
N MET A 118 -6.83 3.54 8.89
CA MET A 118 -5.60 4.09 8.31
C MET A 118 -5.47 3.77 6.81
N PHE A 119 -6.02 2.64 6.38
CA PHE A 119 -5.98 2.11 5.01
C PHE A 119 -7.41 1.78 4.51
N PRO A 120 -8.26 2.79 4.27
CA PRO A 120 -9.63 2.60 3.81
C PRO A 120 -9.71 1.84 2.48
N GLU A 121 -8.68 1.94 1.64
CA GLU A 121 -8.56 1.19 0.38
C GLU A 121 -8.56 -0.35 0.57
N HIS A 122 -8.23 -0.83 1.78
CA HIS A 122 -8.22 -2.26 2.11
C HIS A 122 -9.55 -2.76 2.72
N ALA A 123 -10.59 -1.92 2.84
CA ALA A 123 -11.84 -2.26 3.52
C ALA A 123 -12.54 -3.52 2.98
N ASN A 124 -12.49 -3.74 1.66
CA ASN A 124 -13.08 -4.92 1.02
C ASN A 124 -12.35 -6.24 1.35
N TYR A 125 -11.24 -6.16 2.07
CA TYR A 125 -10.41 -7.30 2.49
C TYR A 125 -10.42 -7.50 4.00
N LYS A 126 -11.41 -6.96 4.72
CA LYS A 126 -11.55 -7.17 6.17
C LYS A 126 -11.47 -8.67 6.51
N GLY A 127 -10.63 -8.99 7.49
CA GLY A 127 -10.30 -10.34 7.96
C GLY A 127 -9.16 -11.03 7.21
N ASP A 128 -8.73 -10.51 6.06
CA ASP A 128 -7.62 -11.07 5.29
C ASP A 128 -6.28 -10.86 6.02
N VAL A 129 -5.33 -11.74 5.75
CA VAL A 129 -3.97 -11.63 6.30
C VAL A 129 -3.23 -10.53 5.55
N LEU A 130 -2.52 -9.68 6.26
CA LEU A 130 -1.58 -8.74 5.66
C LEU A 130 -0.27 -9.45 5.37
N ILE A 131 0.32 -9.15 4.22
CA ILE A 131 1.61 -9.70 3.84
C ILE A 131 2.60 -8.57 3.53
N HIS A 132 3.90 -8.82 3.69
CA HIS A 132 4.91 -7.92 3.16
C HIS A 132 5.01 -8.13 1.65
N HIS A 133 5.01 -7.05 0.88
CA HIS A 133 5.07 -7.07 -0.57
C HIS A 133 6.20 -6.18 -1.07
N HIS A 134 7.05 -6.72 -1.95
CA HIS A 134 8.10 -5.92 -2.60
C HIS A 134 7.53 -5.18 -3.82
N VAL A 135 7.55 -3.86 -3.77
CA VAL A 135 7.18 -3.01 -4.90
C VAL A 135 8.21 -3.22 -6.02
N ASP A 136 7.73 -3.69 -7.17
CA ASP A 136 8.55 -3.98 -8.36
C ASP A 136 9.77 -4.87 -8.12
N PHE A 137 9.70 -5.76 -7.12
CA PHE A 137 10.83 -6.58 -6.65
C PHE A 137 12.02 -5.78 -6.12
N GLY A 138 11.86 -4.47 -5.93
CA GLY A 138 12.89 -3.58 -5.44
C GLY A 138 13.03 -3.61 -3.92
N GLN A 139 13.76 -2.62 -3.41
CA GLN A 139 14.05 -2.50 -1.99
C GLN A 139 12.83 -2.08 -1.17
N TYR A 140 11.86 -1.38 -1.75
CA TYR A 140 10.73 -0.88 -0.98
C TYR A 140 9.64 -1.94 -0.79
N VAL A 141 9.22 -2.10 0.46
CA VAL A 141 8.18 -3.04 0.84
C VAL A 141 7.00 -2.33 1.49
N ILE A 142 5.81 -2.82 1.18
CA ILE A 142 4.52 -2.31 1.68
C ILE A 142 3.65 -3.47 2.17
N PRO A 143 2.73 -3.24 3.12
CA PRO A 143 1.75 -4.23 3.51
C PRO A 143 0.56 -4.23 2.54
N VAL A 144 0.18 -5.40 2.05
CA VAL A 144 -1.00 -5.56 1.17
C VAL A 144 -1.91 -6.68 1.66
N PRO A 145 -3.20 -6.71 1.30
CA PRO A 145 -4.06 -7.86 1.59
C PRO A 145 -3.55 -9.10 0.89
N GLY A 146 -3.44 -10.23 1.60
CA GLY A 146 -2.89 -11.47 1.08
C GLY A 146 -3.59 -11.98 -0.19
N LYS A 147 -4.91 -11.78 -0.30
CA LYS A 147 -5.67 -12.12 -1.51
C LYS A 147 -5.29 -11.32 -2.75
N THR A 148 -4.61 -10.18 -2.59
CA THR A 148 -4.10 -9.37 -3.70
C THR A 148 -2.71 -9.81 -4.17
N HIS A 149 -2.05 -10.70 -3.44
CA HIS A 149 -0.72 -11.21 -3.77
C HIS A 149 -0.78 -12.36 -4.77
N VAL A 150 -1.14 -12.02 -6.00
CA VAL A 150 -1.25 -12.98 -7.11
C VAL A 150 0.07 -13.07 -7.88
N GLY A 151 0.98 -13.89 -7.35
CA GLY A 151 2.22 -14.30 -8.01
C GLY A 151 3.21 -13.16 -8.31
N SER A 152 4.31 -13.49 -8.98
CA SER A 152 5.35 -12.53 -9.38
C SER A 152 4.94 -11.58 -10.52
N GLY A 153 3.77 -11.74 -11.12
CA GLY A 153 3.32 -10.94 -12.27
C GLY A 153 2.12 -10.04 -12.02
N GLY A 154 1.64 -9.94 -10.76
CA GLY A 154 0.42 -9.21 -10.43
C GLY A 154 0.51 -7.70 -10.61
N ILE A 155 -0.64 -7.02 -10.44
CA ILE A 155 -0.82 -5.55 -10.54
C ILE A 155 0.18 -4.76 -9.68
N TRP A 156 0.77 -5.39 -8.66
CA TRP A 156 1.75 -4.79 -7.75
C TRP A 156 3.23 -4.95 -8.17
N HIS A 157 3.47 -5.55 -9.34
CA HIS A 157 4.78 -5.68 -9.98
C HIS A 157 4.80 -4.93 -11.33
N THR A 158 4.07 -3.81 -11.43
CA THR A 158 4.01 -3.01 -12.65
C THR A 158 5.26 -2.17 -12.81
N LYS A 159 6.11 -2.61 -13.75
CA LYS A 159 7.24 -1.86 -14.31
C LYS A 159 6.95 -0.39 -14.59
#